data_AF-A0A918AWE3-F1
#
_entry.id   AF-A0A918AWE3-F1
#
_cell.length_a   1.000
_cell.length_b   1.000
_cell.length_c   1.000
_cell.angle_alpha   90.00
_cell.angle_beta   90.00
_cell.angle_gamma   90.00
#
_symmetry.space_group_name_H-M   'P 1'
#
loop_
_entity.id
_entity.type
_entity.pdbx_description
1 polymer ?
#
loop_
_entity_poly.entity_id
_entity_poly.type
_entity_poly.pdbx_seq_one_letter_code
_entity_poly.pdbx_strand_id
1 'polypeptide(L)'
;MTRTKKYAAVAAAAAVLVSVPTGAYAATERSTTAAGATTTAVTATTAPATAPQKQSQASGIRVVEAGERVDAGRGYALWLTPDGKHWSDPDGFENFRSVVDGNIDRSRPGVSHQSEGGPAGVFHSGVYYGTKKAARVELVAADGTRTPASLVELPGRPGWGAWYVHTPPSTHPGGPGVALYDRAGRLLAELPAWDF
;
A
#
# COMPACT_ATOMS: atom_id res chain seq x y z
N MET A 1 -2.24 9.60 -43.58
CA MET A 1 -0.87 9.01 -43.54
C MET A 1 -0.68 8.32 -42.20
N THR A 2 -0.67 7.00 -42.22
CA THR A 2 -0.80 6.11 -41.06
C THR A 2 0.58 5.85 -40.45
N ARG A 3 0.81 6.24 -39.19
CA ARG A 3 2.05 5.96 -38.45
C ARG A 3 1.92 4.65 -37.68
N THR A 4 2.54 3.60 -38.19
CA THR A 4 2.61 2.27 -37.56
C THR A 4 3.66 2.26 -36.44
N LYS A 5 3.23 2.01 -35.21
CA LYS A 5 4.11 1.73 -34.05
C LYS A 5 4.52 0.25 -34.09
N LYS A 6 5.82 -0.04 -34.08
CA LYS A 6 6.33 -1.41 -33.94
C LYS A 6 6.68 -1.67 -32.48
N TYR A 7 5.90 -2.54 -31.85
CA TYR A 7 6.27 -3.21 -30.60
C TYR A 7 7.07 -4.47 -30.96
N ALA A 8 8.16 -4.74 -30.24
CA ALA A 8 8.81 -6.04 -30.25
C ALA A 8 9.00 -6.49 -28.80
N ALA A 9 8.42 -7.65 -28.49
CA ALA A 9 8.38 -8.29 -27.19
C ALA A 9 9.59 -9.25 -27.00
N VAL A 10 10.09 -9.24 -25.77
CA VAL A 10 10.59 -10.33 -24.89
C VAL A 10 11.02 -11.68 -25.50
N ALA A 11 12.16 -12.19 -25.02
CA ALA A 11 12.32 -13.61 -24.72
C ALA A 11 13.16 -13.83 -23.44
N ALA A 12 12.62 -14.63 -22.53
CA ALA A 12 13.15 -15.02 -21.24
C ALA A 12 13.87 -16.39 -21.29
N ALA A 13 14.67 -16.71 -20.27
CA ALA A 13 14.81 -18.08 -19.79
C ALA A 13 15.37 -18.12 -18.36
N ALA A 14 14.60 -18.74 -17.45
CA ALA A 14 14.97 -19.10 -16.10
C ALA A 14 15.33 -20.59 -16.03
N ALA A 15 16.10 -21.01 -15.00
CA ALA A 15 15.76 -22.13 -14.11
C ALA A 15 16.98 -22.59 -13.29
N VAL A 16 16.88 -22.54 -11.96
CA VAL A 16 17.40 -23.58 -11.05
C VAL A 16 16.48 -23.64 -9.84
N LEU A 17 15.77 -24.76 -9.64
CA LEU A 17 15.17 -25.11 -8.36
C LEU A 17 15.72 -26.47 -7.92
N VAL A 18 16.32 -26.47 -6.74
CA VAL A 18 16.88 -27.62 -6.04
C VAL A 18 15.80 -28.28 -5.18
N SER A 19 15.89 -29.60 -5.13
CA SER A 19 15.08 -30.59 -4.41
C SER A 19 14.98 -30.41 -2.89
N VAL A 20 13.87 -30.87 -2.31
CA VAL A 20 13.78 -31.32 -0.90
C VAL A 20 12.94 -32.60 -0.83
N PRO A 21 13.39 -33.70 -0.18
CA PRO A 21 12.55 -34.81 0.21
C PRO A 21 12.23 -34.82 1.71
N THR A 22 11.40 -35.78 2.12
CA THR A 22 11.17 -36.29 3.50
C THR A 22 10.20 -35.48 4.37
N GLY A 23 9.23 -36.06 5.08
CA GLY A 23 8.89 -37.47 5.30
C GLY A 23 7.54 -37.58 6.02
N ALA A 24 6.90 -38.73 5.85
CA ALA A 24 5.65 -39.10 6.49
C ALA A 24 5.85 -39.35 7.99
N TYR A 25 4.87 -38.94 8.81
CA TYR A 25 4.65 -39.52 10.13
C TYR A 25 3.21 -40.00 10.25
N ALA A 26 3.12 -41.26 10.68
CA ALA A 26 1.95 -42.09 10.75
C ALA A 26 1.05 -41.75 11.95
N ALA A 27 -0.20 -42.16 11.79
CA ALA A 27 -1.19 -42.30 12.85
C ALA A 27 -0.71 -43.26 13.95
N THR A 28 -1.05 -42.93 15.19
CA THR A 28 -1.22 -43.90 16.28
C THR A 28 -2.26 -43.36 17.24
N GLU A 29 -3.42 -43.99 17.18
CA GLU A 29 -4.35 -44.04 18.29
C GLU A 29 -3.78 -44.96 19.37
N ARG A 30 -3.92 -44.57 20.64
CA ARG A 30 -4.15 -45.54 21.70
C ARG A 30 -4.83 -44.90 22.91
N SER A 31 -6.01 -45.43 23.19
CA SER A 31 -6.85 -45.18 24.34
C SER A 31 -6.17 -45.47 25.68
N THR A 32 -6.57 -44.77 26.74
CA THR A 32 -6.56 -45.33 28.09
C THR A 32 -7.62 -44.65 28.99
N THR A 33 -8.59 -45.48 29.37
CA THR A 33 -9.28 -45.64 30.66
C THR A 33 -9.79 -44.42 31.46
N ALA A 34 -11.09 -44.50 31.76
CA ALA A 34 -11.89 -43.65 32.62
C ALA A 34 -11.45 -43.62 34.10
N ALA A 35 -11.62 -42.46 34.72
CA ALA A 35 -11.90 -42.31 36.14
C ALA A 35 -12.79 -41.06 36.32
N GLY A 36 -13.92 -41.23 36.98
CA GLY A 36 -14.96 -40.21 37.09
C GLY A 36 -14.58 -39.03 37.98
N ALA A 37 -15.15 -37.86 37.66
CA ALA A 37 -15.33 -36.75 38.57
C ALA A 37 -16.46 -35.83 38.06
N THR A 38 -17.56 -35.84 38.81
CA THR A 38 -18.45 -34.71 39.15
C THR A 38 -18.68 -33.63 38.08
N THR A 39 -19.87 -33.68 37.46
CA THR A 39 -20.44 -32.62 36.64
C THR A 39 -20.64 -31.35 37.47
N THR A 40 -19.73 -30.38 37.36
CA THR A 40 -19.96 -29.01 37.79
C THR A 40 -20.19 -28.18 36.55
N ALA A 41 -21.35 -27.53 36.46
CA ALA A 41 -21.73 -26.66 35.36
C ALA A 41 -20.71 -25.53 35.21
N VAL A 42 -19.95 -25.53 34.12
CA VAL A 42 -19.15 -24.39 33.69
C VAL A 42 -20.04 -23.51 32.83
N THR A 43 -20.45 -22.38 33.38
CA THR A 43 -21.05 -21.27 32.67
C THR A 43 -20.17 -20.92 31.48
N ALA A 44 -20.66 -21.19 30.26
CA ALA A 44 -20.02 -20.77 29.03
C ALA A 44 -19.96 -19.23 29.03
N THR A 45 -18.79 -18.69 29.37
CA THR A 45 -18.47 -17.30 29.10
C THR A 45 -18.29 -17.20 27.59
N THR A 46 -19.31 -16.67 26.91
CA THR A 46 -19.24 -16.27 25.52
C THR A 46 -18.08 -15.30 25.36
N ALA A 47 -17.00 -15.78 24.75
CA ALA A 47 -15.95 -14.92 24.23
C ALA A 47 -16.59 -13.90 23.29
N PRO A 48 -16.29 -12.60 23.39
CA PRO A 48 -16.76 -11.64 22.40
C PRO A 48 -16.19 -12.06 21.05
N ALA A 49 -17.07 -12.42 20.12
CA ALA A 49 -16.70 -12.54 18.73
C ALA A 49 -16.16 -11.17 18.29
N THR A 50 -14.87 -11.10 17.99
CA THR A 50 -14.25 -9.93 17.35
C THR A 50 -14.92 -9.75 16.00
N ALA A 51 -15.95 -8.90 15.96
CA ALA A 51 -16.51 -8.44 14.71
C ALA A 51 -15.36 -7.81 13.89
N PRO A 52 -15.25 -8.09 12.59
CA PRO A 52 -14.27 -7.42 11.75
C PRO A 52 -14.54 -5.91 11.84
N GLN A 53 -13.65 -5.18 12.50
CA GLN A 53 -13.69 -3.74 12.50
C GLN A 53 -13.56 -3.30 11.05
N LYS A 54 -14.67 -2.77 10.50
CA LYS A 54 -14.61 -1.88 9.34
C LYS A 54 -13.64 -0.76 9.71
N GLN A 55 -12.41 -0.83 9.20
CA GLN A 55 -11.43 0.23 9.32
C GLN A 55 -12.01 1.46 8.64
N SER A 56 -12.60 2.33 9.46
CA SER A 56 -12.85 3.72 9.11
C SER A 56 -11.50 4.34 8.76
N GLN A 57 -11.20 4.46 7.47
CA GLN A 57 -10.00 5.13 6.96
C GLN A 57 -10.07 6.62 7.30
N ALA A 58 -9.61 6.98 8.50
CA ALA A 58 -9.25 8.33 8.85
C ALA A 58 -8.17 8.33 9.94
N SER A 59 -6.99 8.84 9.57
CA SER A 59 -5.95 9.39 10.46
C SER A 59 -5.01 8.42 11.18
N GLY A 60 -4.24 7.63 10.41
CA GLY A 60 -3.06 6.93 10.92
C GLY A 60 -2.11 6.54 9.78
N ILE A 61 -0.80 6.60 10.04
CA ILE A 61 0.20 5.98 9.16
C ILE A 61 0.19 4.48 9.46
N ARG A 62 -0.11 3.65 8.45
CA ARG A 62 -0.03 2.19 8.57
C ARG A 62 1.43 1.77 8.48
N VAL A 63 1.96 1.14 9.53
CA VAL A 63 3.29 0.54 9.49
C VAL A 63 3.15 -0.90 8.98
N VAL A 64 3.96 -1.29 8.00
CA VAL A 64 3.92 -2.62 7.36
C VAL A 64 5.32 -3.18 7.21
N GLU A 65 5.44 -4.51 7.21
CA GLU A 65 6.73 -5.14 6.93
C GLU A 65 7.17 -4.93 5.48
N ALA A 66 8.47 -5.00 5.24
CA ALA A 66 8.98 -4.92 3.87
C ALA A 66 8.44 -6.07 3.02
N GLY A 67 7.86 -5.74 1.85
CA GLY A 67 7.21 -6.69 0.96
C GLY A 67 5.77 -7.04 1.34
N GLU A 68 5.24 -6.58 2.47
CA GLU A 68 3.84 -6.77 2.83
C GLU A 68 2.93 -6.01 1.85
N ARG A 69 2.01 -6.72 1.21
CA ARG A 69 1.02 -6.13 0.30
C ARG A 69 -0.16 -5.55 1.07
N VAL A 70 -0.33 -4.24 0.92
CA VAL A 70 -1.51 -3.49 1.36
C VAL A 70 -2.55 -3.53 0.25
N ASP A 71 -3.76 -3.98 0.58
CA ASP A 71 -4.93 -3.77 -0.27
C ASP A 71 -5.22 -2.27 -0.36
N ALA A 72 -4.95 -1.69 -1.54
CA ALA A 72 -5.18 -0.29 -1.84
C ALA A 72 -6.58 -0.04 -2.44
N GLY A 73 -7.42 -1.07 -2.50
CA GLY A 73 -8.78 -1.03 -3.00
C GLY A 73 -8.86 -1.18 -4.52
N ARG A 74 -10.03 -1.64 -4.99
CA ARG A 74 -10.35 -1.81 -6.43
C ARG A 74 -9.36 -2.71 -7.19
N GLY A 75 -8.76 -3.68 -6.50
CA GLY A 75 -7.78 -4.60 -7.08
C GLY A 75 -6.34 -4.07 -7.12
N TYR A 76 -6.10 -2.83 -6.66
CA TYR A 76 -4.74 -2.31 -6.52
C TYR A 76 -4.08 -2.84 -5.24
N ALA A 77 -2.80 -3.20 -5.33
CA ALA A 77 -1.97 -3.50 -4.18
C ALA A 77 -0.80 -2.51 -4.09
N LEU A 78 -0.38 -2.15 -2.88
CA LEU A 78 0.79 -1.30 -2.62
C LEU A 78 1.69 -1.97 -1.58
N TRP A 79 2.99 -1.95 -1.78
CA TRP A 79 3.95 -2.47 -0.80
C TRP A 79 5.23 -1.65 -0.81
N LEU A 80 5.97 -1.73 0.30
CA LEU A 80 7.23 -1.03 0.47
C LEU A 80 8.38 -2.01 0.57
N THR A 81 9.52 -1.64 0.01
CA THR A 81 10.83 -2.24 0.27
C THR A 81 11.75 -1.16 0.83
N PRO A 82 12.91 -1.49 1.41
CA PRO A 82 13.88 -0.47 1.82
C PRO A 82 14.26 0.50 0.69
N ASP A 83 14.15 0.05 -0.56
CA ASP A 83 14.56 0.80 -1.75
C ASP A 83 13.44 1.68 -2.32
N GLY A 84 12.17 1.43 -1.99
CA GLY A 84 11.08 2.30 -2.43
C GLY A 84 9.68 1.72 -2.38
N LYS A 85 8.77 2.43 -3.05
CA LYS A 85 7.35 2.09 -3.17
C LYS A 85 7.10 1.25 -4.41
N HIS A 86 6.36 0.17 -4.26
CA HIS A 86 5.79 -0.59 -5.35
C HIS A 86 4.26 -0.53 -5.34
N TRP A 87 3.65 -0.75 -6.50
CA TRP A 87 2.21 -1.01 -6.59
C TRP A 87 1.90 -1.89 -7.80
N SER A 88 0.74 -2.55 -7.77
CA SER A 88 0.21 -3.30 -8.92
C SER A 88 -1.22 -2.88 -9.22
N ASP A 89 -1.59 -2.91 -10.50
CA ASP A 89 -2.98 -2.74 -10.94
C ASP A 89 -3.77 -4.07 -10.86
N PRO A 90 -5.09 -4.05 -11.11
CA PRO A 90 -5.92 -5.25 -11.12
C PRO A 90 -5.57 -6.25 -12.22
N ASP A 91 -4.87 -5.83 -13.27
CA ASP A 91 -4.42 -6.66 -14.39
C ASP A 91 -3.04 -7.30 -14.11
N GLY A 92 -2.41 -6.94 -12.99
CA GLY A 92 -1.14 -7.48 -12.52
C GLY A 92 0.10 -6.74 -13.04
N PHE A 93 -0.06 -5.59 -13.71
CA PHE A 93 1.08 -4.73 -14.02
C PHE A 93 1.67 -4.17 -12.73
N GLU A 94 3.00 -4.26 -12.59
CA GLU A 94 3.70 -3.73 -11.42
C GLU A 94 4.55 -2.50 -11.77
N ASN A 95 4.61 -1.56 -10.83
CA ASN A 95 5.37 -0.33 -10.95
C ASN A 95 6.18 -0.07 -9.68
N PHE A 96 7.34 0.57 -9.84
CA PHE A 96 8.27 0.88 -8.77
C PHE A 96 8.69 2.36 -8.78
N ARG A 97 8.78 2.95 -7.60
CA ARG A 97 9.37 4.27 -7.36
C ARG A 97 10.47 4.15 -6.31
N SER A 98 11.70 4.29 -6.75
CA SER A 98 12.88 4.31 -5.89
C SER A 98 12.92 5.55 -5.01
N VAL A 99 13.51 5.37 -3.82
CA VAL A 99 13.91 6.43 -2.89
C VAL A 99 15.42 6.47 -2.65
N VAL A 100 16.20 5.69 -3.42
CA VAL A 100 17.64 5.50 -3.26
C VAL A 100 18.45 5.72 -4.55
N ASP A 101 17.79 5.90 -5.68
CA ASP A 101 18.43 6.04 -7.01
C ASP A 101 19.02 7.44 -7.29
N GLY A 102 18.87 8.37 -6.35
CA GLY A 102 19.34 9.76 -6.49
C GLY A 102 18.38 10.70 -7.22
N ASN A 103 17.23 10.21 -7.71
CA ASN A 103 16.24 11.06 -8.40
C ASN A 103 15.36 11.88 -7.43
N ILE A 104 15.47 11.64 -6.12
CA ILE A 104 14.78 12.43 -5.10
C ILE A 104 15.78 12.98 -4.07
N ASP A 105 15.63 14.27 -3.74
CA ASP A 105 16.42 14.93 -2.72
C ASP A 105 15.80 14.70 -1.33
N ARG A 106 16.37 13.75 -0.59
CA ARG A 106 15.91 13.38 0.76
C ARG A 106 16.45 14.29 1.87
N SER A 107 17.23 15.32 1.55
CA SER A 107 17.74 16.27 2.56
C SER A 107 16.67 17.24 3.04
N ARG A 108 15.56 17.36 2.30
CA ARG A 108 14.43 18.24 2.61
C ARG A 108 13.09 17.51 2.41
N PRO A 109 12.02 17.95 3.10
CA PRO A 109 10.69 17.38 2.90
C PRO A 109 10.25 17.50 1.44
N GLY A 110 9.66 16.42 0.92
CA GLY A 110 9.13 16.38 -0.44
C GLY A 110 8.02 15.34 -0.60
N VAL A 111 7.27 15.46 -1.69
CA VAL A 111 6.21 14.51 -2.06
C VAL A 111 6.21 14.29 -3.57
N SER A 112 5.99 13.06 -4.01
CA SER A 112 5.84 12.69 -5.42
C SER A 112 4.40 12.30 -5.74
N HIS A 113 4.05 12.28 -7.02
CA HIS A 113 2.76 11.81 -7.52
C HIS A 113 2.95 10.88 -8.72
N GLN A 114 2.13 9.82 -8.76
CA GLN A 114 1.85 8.96 -9.90
C GLN A 114 0.35 8.68 -9.93
N SER A 115 -0.21 8.51 -11.12
CA SER A 115 -1.61 8.15 -11.31
C SER A 115 -1.75 7.09 -12.39
N GLU A 116 -2.65 6.15 -12.15
CA GLU A 116 -3.10 5.14 -13.11
C GLU A 116 -4.63 5.13 -13.11
N GLY A 117 -5.26 5.02 -14.27
CA GLY A 117 -6.71 4.96 -14.34
C GLY A 117 -7.34 5.51 -15.61
N GLY A 118 -8.67 5.65 -15.56
CA GLY A 118 -9.48 5.99 -16.73
C GLY A 118 -10.94 6.26 -16.37
N PRO A 119 -11.90 5.91 -17.25
CA PRO A 119 -13.33 6.24 -17.05
C PRO A 119 -13.97 5.65 -15.78
N ALA A 120 -13.36 4.63 -15.17
CA ALA A 120 -13.85 4.01 -13.94
C ALA A 120 -13.35 4.70 -12.64
N GLY A 121 -12.41 5.64 -12.77
CA GLY A 121 -11.73 6.28 -11.65
C GLY A 121 -10.21 6.28 -11.83
N VAL A 122 -9.54 6.96 -10.91
CA VAL A 122 -8.08 7.11 -10.92
C VAL A 122 -7.51 6.69 -9.58
N PHE A 123 -6.50 5.82 -9.62
CA PHE A 123 -5.64 5.49 -8.49
C PHE A 123 -4.47 6.46 -8.46
N HIS A 124 -4.36 7.24 -7.40
CA HIS A 124 -3.25 8.13 -7.15
C HIS A 124 -2.36 7.54 -6.07
N SER A 125 -1.04 7.58 -6.28
CA SER A 125 -0.09 7.17 -5.26
C SER A 125 1.24 7.89 -5.39
N GLY A 126 2.06 7.84 -4.35
CA GLY A 126 3.36 8.48 -4.36
C GLY A 126 4.17 8.18 -3.12
N VAL A 127 5.35 8.79 -3.02
CA VAL A 127 6.18 8.78 -1.82
C VAL A 127 6.25 10.17 -1.23
N TYR A 128 6.22 10.27 0.10
CA TYR A 128 6.74 11.43 0.81
C TYR A 128 8.11 11.08 1.37
N TYR A 129 9.00 12.07 1.50
CA TYR A 129 10.39 11.83 1.88
C TYR A 129 11.02 13.05 2.56
N GLY A 130 12.22 12.85 3.12
CA GLY A 130 13.03 13.88 3.75
C GLY A 130 12.44 14.45 5.03
N THR A 131 11.54 13.72 5.69
CA THR A 131 10.94 14.14 6.95
C THR A 131 10.45 12.94 7.76
N LYS A 132 10.62 13.00 9.08
CA LYS A 132 9.95 12.09 10.02
C LYS A 132 8.63 12.69 10.54
N LYS A 133 8.31 13.94 10.20
CA LYS A 133 7.17 14.67 10.76
C LYS A 133 5.88 14.52 9.96
N ALA A 134 5.90 13.77 8.85
CA ALA A 134 4.72 13.50 8.04
C ALA A 134 3.57 12.94 8.89
N ALA A 135 2.36 13.41 8.62
CA ALA A 135 1.16 12.93 9.30
C ALA A 135 -0.05 12.83 8.37
N ARG A 136 -0.11 13.64 7.31
CA ARG A 136 -1.23 13.66 6.36
C ARG A 136 -0.75 14.03 4.97
N VAL A 137 -1.31 13.36 3.97
CA VAL A 137 -1.20 13.73 2.56
C VAL A 137 -2.61 14.00 2.04
N GLU A 138 -2.77 15.08 1.28
CA GLU A 138 -4.00 15.41 0.59
C GLU A 138 -3.72 15.52 -0.90
N LEU A 139 -4.56 14.89 -1.71
CA LEU A 139 -4.65 15.18 -3.13
C LEU A 139 -5.50 16.43 -3.31
N VAL A 140 -5.05 17.38 -4.13
CA VAL A 140 -5.71 18.67 -4.36
C VAL A 140 -6.17 18.72 -5.81
N ALA A 141 -7.46 18.57 -6.05
CA ALA A 141 -8.04 18.71 -7.38
C ALA A 141 -7.96 20.16 -7.87
N ALA A 142 -8.12 20.36 -9.18
CA ALA A 142 -8.04 21.68 -9.81
C ALA A 142 -9.10 22.67 -9.27
N ASP A 143 -10.27 22.16 -8.85
CA ASP A 143 -11.33 22.94 -8.20
C ASP A 143 -11.07 23.24 -6.71
N GLY A 144 -9.90 22.84 -6.19
CA GLY A 144 -9.51 23.00 -4.79
C GLY A 144 -10.03 21.91 -3.86
N THR A 145 -10.79 20.93 -4.35
CA THR A 145 -11.25 19.79 -3.55
C THR A 145 -10.06 19.01 -3.01
N ARG A 146 -10.10 18.71 -1.71
CA ARG A 146 -9.02 18.00 -1.00
C ARG A 146 -9.46 16.62 -0.58
N THR A 147 -8.77 15.61 -1.08
CA THR A 147 -9.04 14.21 -0.75
C THR A 147 -7.91 13.66 0.12
N PRO A 148 -8.19 13.28 1.39
CA PRO A 148 -7.17 12.72 2.26
C PRO A 148 -6.70 11.35 1.74
N ALA A 149 -5.39 11.13 1.78
CA ALA A 149 -4.79 9.88 1.35
C ALA A 149 -4.55 8.93 2.54
N SER A 150 -4.48 7.63 2.24
CA SER A 150 -3.93 6.63 3.16
C SER A 150 -2.41 6.68 3.13
N LEU A 151 -1.75 6.56 4.28
CA LEU A 151 -0.28 6.60 4.40
C LEU A 151 0.25 5.24 4.87
N VAL A 152 1.41 4.84 4.34
CA VAL A 152 2.09 3.57 4.65
C VAL A 152 3.58 3.84 4.90
N GLU A 153 4.15 3.26 5.95
CA GLU A 153 5.59 3.32 6.27
C GLU A 153 6.16 1.94 6.60
N LEU A 154 7.48 1.81 6.43
CA LEU A 154 8.24 0.73 7.04
C LEU A 154 8.51 1.03 8.53
N PRO A 155 8.80 0.01 9.36
CA PRO A 155 9.18 0.19 10.76
C PRO A 155 10.41 1.11 10.92
N GLY A 156 10.52 1.74 12.10
CA GLY A 156 11.70 2.55 12.45
C GLY A 156 11.71 3.99 11.91
N ARG A 157 10.65 4.44 11.24
CA ARG A 157 10.48 5.82 10.72
C ARG A 157 11.66 6.26 9.84
N PRO A 158 11.78 5.69 8.63
CA PRO A 158 12.93 5.89 7.75
C PRO A 158 13.02 7.31 7.13
N GLY A 159 12.12 8.21 7.51
CA GLY A 159 12.06 9.58 6.98
C GLY A 159 11.42 9.66 5.59
N TRP A 160 10.71 8.61 5.19
CA TRP A 160 9.92 8.51 3.97
C TRP A 160 8.80 7.46 4.18
N GLY A 161 7.78 7.53 3.34
CA GLY A 161 6.70 6.57 3.27
C GLY A 161 5.93 6.71 1.97
N ALA A 162 4.95 5.86 1.74
CA ALA A 162 4.05 5.97 0.60
C ALA A 162 2.68 6.51 1.01
N TRP A 163 1.95 6.99 0.01
CA TRP A 163 0.57 7.36 0.14
C TRP A 163 -0.24 6.88 -1.07
N TYR A 164 -1.53 6.68 -0.88
CA TYR A 164 -2.46 6.35 -1.96
C TYR A 164 -3.88 6.84 -1.69
N VAL A 165 -4.63 7.09 -2.77
CA VAL A 165 -6.04 7.49 -2.74
C VAL A 165 -6.71 7.18 -4.08
N HIS A 166 -8.02 6.94 -4.05
CA HIS A 166 -8.84 6.81 -5.25
C HIS A 166 -9.71 8.05 -5.43
N THR A 167 -9.84 8.52 -6.66
CA THR A 167 -10.81 9.56 -7.03
C THR A 167 -11.69 9.09 -8.18
N PRO A 168 -12.83 9.78 -8.41
CA PRO A 168 -13.52 9.70 -9.68
C PRO A 168 -12.61 10.08 -10.86
N PRO A 169 -13.01 9.79 -12.11
CA PRO A 169 -12.30 10.26 -13.29
C PRO A 169 -12.10 11.78 -13.26
N SER A 170 -10.93 12.25 -13.72
CA SER A 170 -10.70 13.70 -13.84
C SER A 170 -11.63 14.30 -14.89
N THR A 171 -12.28 15.40 -14.54
CA THR A 171 -13.08 16.23 -15.47
C THR A 171 -12.29 17.44 -15.99
N HIS A 172 -11.07 17.64 -15.51
CA HIS A 172 -10.23 18.80 -15.84
C HIS A 172 -9.00 18.39 -16.66
N PRO A 173 -8.63 19.17 -17.69
CA PRO A 173 -7.36 18.99 -18.40
C PRO A 173 -6.22 19.39 -17.47
N GLY A 174 -5.39 18.43 -17.07
CA GLY A 174 -4.32 18.67 -16.10
C GLY A 174 -4.20 17.55 -15.07
N GLY A 175 -3.31 17.75 -14.11
CA GLY A 175 -3.08 16.82 -13.00
C GLY A 175 -3.33 17.49 -11.64
N PRO A 176 -3.86 16.74 -10.65
CA PRO A 176 -4.06 17.28 -9.31
C PRO A 176 -2.72 17.58 -8.63
N GLY A 177 -2.76 18.51 -7.69
CA GLY A 177 -1.66 18.76 -6.76
C GLY A 177 -1.64 17.75 -5.61
N VAL A 178 -0.58 17.82 -4.81
CA VAL A 178 -0.41 17.02 -3.59
C VAL A 178 0.17 17.89 -2.49
N ALA A 179 -0.40 17.82 -1.29
CA ALA A 179 0.10 18.55 -0.13
C ALA A 179 0.41 17.60 1.03
N LEU A 180 1.60 17.76 1.62
CA LEU A 180 2.09 16.99 2.76
C LEU A 180 2.08 17.87 4.02
N TYR A 181 1.49 17.36 5.09
CA TYR A 181 1.36 18.08 6.36
C TYR A 181 1.99 17.30 7.51
N ASP A 182 2.41 18.05 8.53
CA ASP A 182 2.71 17.49 9.85
C ASP A 182 1.45 17.34 10.72
N ARG A 183 1.64 16.80 11.93
CA ARG A 183 0.55 16.56 12.89
C ARG A 183 -0.15 17.86 13.35
N ALA A 184 0.55 18.99 13.33
CA ALA A 184 -0.03 20.29 13.66
C ALA A 184 -0.78 20.93 12.48
N GLY A 185 -0.81 20.26 11.32
CA GLY A 185 -1.40 20.79 10.09
C GLY A 185 -0.50 21.78 9.36
N ARG A 186 0.78 21.88 9.71
CA ARG A 186 1.75 22.71 8.99
C ARG A 186 2.10 22.03 7.67
N LEU A 187 2.07 22.79 6.58
CA LEU A 187 2.56 22.33 5.27
C LEU A 187 4.08 22.07 5.35
N LEU A 188 4.47 20.86 4.99
CA LEU A 188 5.87 20.42 4.92
C LEU A 188 6.40 20.48 3.49
N ALA A 189 5.60 20.07 2.52
CA ALA A 189 5.93 20.07 1.10
C ALA A 189 4.66 20.06 0.26
N GLU A 190 4.75 20.56 -0.96
CA GLU A 190 3.67 20.49 -1.94
C GLU A 190 4.21 20.20 -3.34
N LEU A 191 3.37 19.54 -4.12
CA LEU A 191 3.46 19.46 -5.57
C LEU A 191 2.24 20.23 -6.10
N PRO A 192 2.42 21.33 -6.85
CA PRO A 192 1.30 22.11 -7.34
C PRO A 192 0.47 21.30 -8.36
N ALA A 193 -0.83 21.59 -8.41
CA ALA A 193 -1.65 21.19 -9.55
C ALA A 193 -1.11 21.87 -10.80
N TRP A 194 -1.38 21.28 -11.96
CA TRP A 194 -0.90 21.80 -13.23
C TRP A 194 -1.95 21.59 -14.31
N ASP A 195 -1.98 22.53 -15.26
CA ASP A 195 -2.88 22.55 -16.41
C ASP A 195 -2.08 22.39 -17.71
N PHE A 196 -2.78 22.06 -18.81
CA PHE A 196 -2.21 21.98 -20.17
C PHE A 196 -2.61 23.17 -21.04
#